data_AF-A0A1E5IXZ9-F1
#
_entry.id   AF-A0A1E5IXZ9-F1
#
_cell.length_a   1.000
_cell.length_b   1.000
_cell.length_c   1.000
_cell.angle_alpha   90.00
_cell.angle_beta   90.00
_cell.angle_gamma   90.00
#
_symmetry.space_group_name_H-M   'P 1'
#
loop_
_entity.id
_entity.type
_entity.pdbx_description
1 polymer ?
#
loop_
_entity_poly.entity_id
_entity_poly.type
_entity_poly.pdbx_seq_one_letter_code
_entity_poly.pdbx_strand_id
1 'polypeptide(L)'
;MSNVTYLSGWDASLCFQMNDGENRRCDLNRLLFKGYPRTEHIQQGKPVESAHRDGVILQFKERFQERLEEGASHSTLYDHYRALSLYLKWCDKNDIEAFLQHSIEAYMASCFEKVRLGLLKASTYTLTLSMISRLFQNYFDYPSHWFLNIPTMGRKDTESFEAYSRSDLRQLLPFLRKLFNQTTAQFLENPQKHINAGKCVSTMTFSWLDKEYKLCGAISKMMCAATYLMSYYTYSNASVIFQLKRPKNVSISVGEQWYQMPAFKRRSFKRVHLEMGGHNNLDCSGQLILATILEFNQNNRSDSLGVSPPLY
;
A
#
# COMPACT_ATOMS: atom_id res chain seq x y z
N MET A 1 6.03 -25.82 21.85
CA MET A 1 4.62 -25.46 21.54
C MET A 1 4.14 -26.44 20.49
N SER A 2 3.62 -27.55 20.96
CA SER A 2 3.70 -28.85 20.28
C SER A 2 2.30 -29.35 19.90
N ASN A 3 2.12 -29.75 18.62
CA ASN A 3 1.19 -30.77 18.15
C ASN A 3 -0.33 -30.65 18.42
N VAL A 4 -0.92 -29.44 18.44
CA VAL A 4 -2.38 -29.29 18.34
C VAL A 4 -2.85 -29.07 16.88
N THR A 5 -1.94 -28.67 15.99
CA THR A 5 -2.26 -28.38 14.58
C THR A 5 -2.59 -29.62 13.75
N TYR A 6 -1.97 -30.77 14.05
CA TYR A 6 -2.13 -31.99 13.24
C TYR A 6 -3.55 -32.61 13.30
N LEU A 7 -4.31 -32.34 14.36
CA LEU A 7 -5.67 -32.88 14.55
C LEU A 7 -6.77 -32.06 13.85
N SER A 8 -6.46 -30.83 13.43
CA SER A 8 -7.44 -29.86 12.92
C SER A 8 -7.46 -29.73 11.39
N GLY A 9 -6.58 -30.45 10.67
CA GLY A 9 -6.42 -30.30 9.21
C GLY A 9 -5.86 -28.94 8.77
N TRP A 10 -5.35 -28.15 9.72
CA TRP A 10 -4.76 -26.83 9.47
C TRP A 10 -3.24 -26.89 9.52
N ASP A 11 -2.59 -26.52 8.40
CA ASP A 11 -1.13 -26.46 8.29
C ASP A 11 -0.62 -25.02 8.37
N ALA A 12 0.28 -24.76 9.31
CA ALA A 12 0.93 -23.47 9.46
C ALA A 12 1.76 -23.08 8.22
N SER A 13 2.29 -24.05 7.47
CA SER A 13 3.10 -23.81 6.28
C SER A 13 2.30 -23.23 5.11
N LEU A 14 0.97 -23.38 5.13
CA LEU A 14 0.05 -22.83 4.14
C LEU A 14 -0.43 -21.41 4.49
N CYS A 15 0.18 -20.78 5.48
CA CYS A 15 -0.25 -19.49 6.00
C CYS A 15 0.87 -18.45 5.93
N PHE A 16 0.66 -17.41 5.11
CA PHE A 16 1.65 -16.37 4.86
C PHE A 16 1.20 -15.05 5.48
N GLN A 17 2.08 -14.41 6.23
CA GLN A 17 1.88 -13.05 6.75
C GLN A 17 2.39 -12.04 5.73
N MET A 18 1.54 -11.09 5.34
CA MET A 18 1.90 -10.02 4.40
C MET A 18 2.42 -8.81 5.17
N ASN A 19 3.62 -8.35 4.80
CA ASN A 19 4.20 -7.11 5.30
C ASN A 19 3.76 -5.92 4.45
N ASP A 20 2.46 -5.81 4.21
CA ASP A 20 1.85 -4.54 3.82
C ASP A 20 1.39 -3.81 5.08
N GLY A 21 1.34 -2.48 5.08
CA GLY A 21 1.01 -1.69 6.29
C GLY A 21 -0.36 -2.01 6.93
N GLU A 22 -1.12 -2.95 6.37
CA GLU A 22 -2.42 -3.46 6.83
C GLU A 22 -2.32 -4.80 7.57
N ASN A 23 -1.11 -5.37 7.72
CA ASN A 23 -0.84 -6.62 8.44
C ASN A 23 -1.73 -7.80 7.98
N ARG A 24 -1.94 -7.91 6.67
CA ARG A 24 -2.88 -8.88 6.07
C ARG A 24 -2.31 -10.30 6.12
N ARG A 25 -3.20 -11.30 6.16
CA ARG A 25 -2.84 -12.73 6.21
C ARG A 25 -3.44 -13.49 5.04
N CYS A 26 -2.61 -14.25 4.33
CA CYS A 26 -3.00 -15.17 3.27
C CYS A 26 -3.02 -16.59 3.81
N ASP A 27 -4.21 -17.11 4.13
CA ASP A 27 -4.36 -18.47 4.64
C ASP A 27 -4.85 -19.41 3.52
N LEU A 28 -3.93 -20.17 2.92
CA LEU A 28 -4.23 -21.09 1.82
C LEU A 28 -5.00 -22.33 2.31
N ASN A 29 -4.94 -22.68 3.59
CA ASN A 29 -5.74 -23.77 4.16
C ASN A 29 -7.24 -23.59 3.88
N ARG A 30 -7.70 -22.34 3.89
CA ARG A 30 -9.09 -21.98 3.61
C ARG A 30 -9.51 -22.31 2.19
N LEU A 31 -8.56 -22.37 1.27
CA LEU A 31 -8.79 -22.75 -0.11
C LEU A 31 -8.92 -24.27 -0.26
N LEU A 32 -8.63 -25.11 0.74
CA LEU A 32 -8.79 -26.57 0.62
C LEU A 32 -10.23 -27.05 0.83
N PHE A 33 -11.08 -26.21 1.43
CA PHE A 33 -12.44 -26.57 1.84
C PHE A 33 -13.49 -25.81 1.03
N LYS A 34 -14.68 -26.40 0.86
CA LYS A 34 -15.81 -25.74 0.19
C LYS A 34 -16.34 -24.57 1.02
N GLY A 35 -16.74 -23.50 0.34
CA GLY A 35 -17.38 -22.33 0.96
C GLY A 35 -16.41 -21.36 1.65
N TYR A 36 -15.10 -21.65 1.60
CA TYR A 36 -14.03 -20.79 2.11
C TYR A 36 -14.20 -20.41 3.60
N PRO A 37 -14.16 -21.40 4.51
CA PRO A 37 -14.41 -21.22 5.94
C PRO A 37 -13.39 -20.28 6.59
N ARG A 38 -13.73 -19.73 7.77
CA ARG A 38 -12.78 -18.89 8.53
C ARG A 38 -11.67 -19.76 9.13
N THR A 39 -10.45 -19.22 9.23
CA THR A 39 -9.29 -19.91 9.83
C THR A 39 -9.59 -20.51 11.20
N GLU A 40 -10.27 -19.76 12.07
CA GLU A 40 -10.67 -20.20 13.40
C GLU A 40 -11.56 -21.45 13.37
N HIS A 41 -12.42 -21.60 12.34
CA HIS A 41 -13.30 -22.76 12.22
C HIS A 41 -12.51 -24.03 11.87
N ILE A 42 -11.49 -23.88 11.01
CA ILE A 42 -10.59 -24.99 10.65
C ILE A 42 -9.75 -25.38 11.88
N GLN A 43 -9.14 -24.40 12.56
CA GLN A 43 -8.33 -24.64 13.76
C GLN A 43 -9.10 -25.29 14.91
N GLN A 44 -10.42 -25.02 15.02
CA GLN A 44 -11.30 -25.62 16.02
C GLN A 44 -11.81 -27.02 15.62
N GLY A 45 -11.42 -27.55 14.46
CA GLY A 45 -11.85 -28.87 14.00
C GLY A 45 -13.35 -28.97 13.70
N LYS A 46 -14.01 -27.85 13.38
CA LYS A 46 -15.43 -27.85 13.02
C LYS A 46 -15.63 -28.59 11.69
N PRO A 47 -16.81 -29.20 11.46
CA PRO A 47 -17.07 -29.93 10.22
C PRO A 47 -16.94 -28.98 9.02
N VAL A 48 -16.00 -29.31 8.14
CA VAL A 48 -15.73 -28.61 6.88
C VAL A 48 -15.70 -29.65 5.77
N GLU A 49 -16.35 -29.36 4.66
CA GLU A 49 -16.36 -30.25 3.50
C GLU A 49 -15.09 -30.03 2.68
N SER A 50 -14.39 -31.11 2.34
CA SER A 50 -13.22 -31.06 1.47
C SER A 50 -13.64 -30.68 0.04
N ALA A 51 -12.86 -29.81 -0.59
CA ALA A 51 -13.05 -29.46 -2.00
C ALA A 51 -12.17 -30.29 -2.95
N HIS A 52 -11.40 -31.26 -2.44
CA HIS A 52 -10.54 -32.19 -3.21
C HIS A 52 -9.61 -31.51 -4.22
N ARG A 53 -9.06 -30.34 -3.84
CA ARG A 53 -8.20 -29.50 -4.72
C ARG A 53 -6.78 -29.31 -4.20
N ASP A 54 -6.34 -30.23 -3.34
CA ASP A 54 -5.05 -30.16 -2.62
C ASP A 54 -3.86 -29.99 -3.56
N GLY A 55 -3.78 -30.78 -4.63
CA GLY A 55 -2.68 -30.70 -5.59
C GLY A 55 -2.53 -29.32 -6.23
N VAL A 56 -3.64 -28.72 -6.65
CA VAL A 56 -3.65 -27.39 -7.29
C VAL A 56 -3.30 -26.29 -6.29
N ILE A 57 -3.79 -26.39 -5.05
CA ILE A 57 -3.48 -25.40 -4.00
C ILE A 57 -2.02 -25.50 -3.55
N LEU A 58 -1.43 -26.71 -3.52
CA LEU A 58 -0.01 -26.90 -3.26
C LEU A 58 0.85 -26.32 -4.38
N GLN A 59 0.49 -26.54 -5.66
CA GLN A 59 1.16 -25.87 -6.78
C GLN A 59 1.09 -24.34 -6.65
N PHE A 60 -0.09 -23.80 -6.31
CA PHE A 60 -0.24 -22.36 -6.06
C PHE A 60 0.67 -21.87 -4.94
N LYS A 61 0.77 -22.63 -3.83
CA LYS A 61 1.65 -22.31 -2.69
C LYS A 61 3.11 -22.20 -3.11
N GLU A 62 3.62 -23.19 -3.85
CA GLU A 62 5.02 -23.22 -4.30
C GLU A 62 5.34 -21.97 -5.15
N ARG A 63 4.52 -21.71 -6.18
CA ARG A 63 4.65 -20.51 -7.02
C ARG A 63 4.50 -19.22 -6.25
N PHE A 64 3.59 -19.18 -5.28
CA PHE A 64 3.38 -18.00 -4.42
C PHE A 64 4.61 -17.73 -3.56
N GLN A 65 5.23 -18.76 -3.02
CA GLN A 65 6.45 -18.66 -2.23
C GLN A 65 7.64 -18.23 -3.09
N GLU A 66 7.84 -18.81 -4.28
CA GLU A 66 8.87 -18.39 -5.24
C GLU A 66 8.76 -16.88 -5.53
N ARG A 67 7.56 -16.38 -5.83
CA ARG A 67 7.32 -14.96 -6.11
C ARG A 67 7.58 -14.07 -4.89
N LEU A 68 7.30 -14.56 -3.70
CA LEU A 68 7.58 -13.86 -2.46
C LEU A 68 9.10 -13.71 -2.26
N GLU A 69 9.86 -14.77 -2.51
CA GLU A 69 11.32 -14.81 -2.43
C GLU A 69 11.99 -13.93 -3.50
N GLU A 70 11.42 -13.87 -4.71
CA GLU A 70 11.84 -12.94 -5.79
C GLU A 70 11.59 -11.45 -5.47
N GLY A 71 10.93 -11.14 -4.35
CA GLY A 71 10.66 -9.77 -3.92
C GLY A 71 9.45 -9.13 -4.62
N ALA A 72 8.46 -9.92 -5.03
CA ALA A 72 7.19 -9.40 -5.50
C ALA A 72 6.49 -8.55 -4.41
N SER A 73 5.65 -7.60 -4.83
CA SER A 73 4.89 -6.78 -3.87
C SER A 73 3.90 -7.64 -3.09
N HIS A 74 3.97 -7.60 -1.76
CA HIS A 74 3.01 -8.27 -0.87
C HIS A 74 1.55 -7.87 -1.17
N SER A 75 1.30 -6.60 -1.53
CA SER A 75 -0.05 -6.18 -1.92
C SER A 75 -0.52 -6.88 -3.18
N THR A 76 0.35 -6.99 -4.19
CA THR A 76 0.03 -7.72 -5.42
C THR A 76 -0.22 -9.19 -5.13
N LEU A 77 0.60 -9.83 -4.31
CA LEU A 77 0.41 -11.23 -3.91
C LEU A 77 -0.91 -11.45 -3.18
N TYR A 78 -1.26 -10.56 -2.25
CA TYR A 78 -2.54 -10.57 -1.57
C TYR A 78 -3.72 -10.43 -2.54
N ASP A 79 -3.61 -9.56 -3.55
CA ASP A 79 -4.65 -9.39 -4.56
C ASP A 79 -4.86 -10.66 -5.40
N HIS A 80 -3.79 -11.39 -5.74
CA HIS A 80 -3.91 -12.69 -6.41
C HIS A 80 -4.59 -13.73 -5.51
N TYR A 81 -4.18 -13.84 -4.24
CA TYR A 81 -4.82 -14.72 -3.27
C TYR A 81 -6.32 -14.40 -3.13
N ARG A 82 -6.67 -13.12 -3.01
CA ARG A 82 -8.05 -12.67 -2.90
C ARG A 82 -8.85 -13.00 -4.16
N ALA A 83 -8.28 -12.78 -5.35
CA ALA A 83 -8.93 -13.11 -6.62
C ALA A 83 -9.24 -14.62 -6.71
N LEU A 84 -8.28 -15.48 -6.35
CA LEU A 84 -8.47 -16.93 -6.29
C LEU A 84 -9.57 -17.31 -5.30
N SER A 85 -9.57 -16.74 -4.10
CA SER A 85 -10.58 -17.03 -3.08
C SER A 85 -12.00 -16.68 -3.53
N LEU A 86 -12.18 -15.57 -4.26
CA LEU A 86 -13.47 -15.14 -4.77
C LEU A 86 -13.96 -16.04 -5.90
N TYR A 87 -13.06 -16.45 -6.80
CA TYR A 87 -13.34 -17.41 -7.84
C TYR A 87 -13.78 -18.76 -7.26
N LEU A 88 -12.99 -19.34 -6.35
CA LEU A 88 -13.30 -20.63 -5.73
C LEU A 88 -14.61 -20.58 -4.93
N LYS A 89 -14.85 -19.51 -4.18
CA LYS A 89 -16.12 -19.32 -3.47
C LYS A 89 -17.32 -19.26 -4.41
N TRP A 90 -17.14 -18.69 -5.61
CA TRP A 90 -18.19 -18.66 -6.62
C TRP A 90 -18.41 -20.05 -7.23
N CYS A 91 -17.35 -20.79 -7.55
CA CYS A 91 -17.43 -22.18 -8.01
C CYS A 91 -18.18 -23.06 -6.99
N ASP A 92 -17.76 -23.00 -5.72
CA ASP A 92 -18.36 -23.77 -4.63
C ASP A 92 -19.85 -23.43 -4.45
N LYS A 93 -20.26 -22.16 -4.67
CA LYS A 93 -21.67 -21.74 -4.55
C LYS A 93 -22.56 -22.24 -5.68
N ASN A 94 -22.01 -22.38 -6.89
CA ASN A 94 -22.76 -22.79 -8.07
C ASN A 94 -22.57 -24.29 -8.40
N ASP A 95 -21.88 -25.02 -7.54
CA ASP A 95 -21.54 -26.44 -7.71
C ASP A 95 -20.83 -26.73 -9.04
N ILE A 96 -19.90 -25.83 -9.42
CA ILE A 96 -19.10 -25.94 -10.64
C ILE A 96 -17.69 -26.39 -10.27
N GLU A 97 -17.16 -27.34 -11.02
CA GLU A 97 -15.77 -27.79 -10.86
C GLU A 97 -14.77 -26.66 -11.22
N ALA A 98 -13.90 -26.35 -10.27
CA ALA A 98 -12.91 -25.28 -10.41
C ALA A 98 -11.76 -25.69 -11.34
N PHE A 99 -11.04 -24.70 -11.87
CA PHE A 99 -9.84 -24.86 -12.70
C PHE A 99 -10.06 -25.46 -14.09
N LEU A 100 -11.27 -25.30 -14.64
CA LEU A 100 -11.62 -25.69 -16.00
C LEU A 100 -11.93 -24.45 -16.84
N GLN A 101 -11.74 -24.54 -18.16
CA GLN A 101 -12.02 -23.41 -19.06
C GLN A 101 -13.46 -22.89 -18.89
N HIS A 102 -14.44 -23.80 -18.88
CA HIS A 102 -15.85 -23.44 -18.76
C HIS A 102 -16.17 -22.79 -17.40
N SER A 103 -15.46 -23.13 -16.32
CA SER A 103 -15.72 -22.53 -15.00
C SER A 103 -15.15 -21.12 -14.90
N ILE A 104 -14.05 -20.83 -15.59
CA ILE A 104 -13.54 -19.47 -15.75
C ILE A 104 -14.50 -18.63 -16.61
N GLU A 105 -14.94 -19.17 -17.75
CA GLU A 105 -15.88 -18.51 -18.64
C GLU A 105 -17.20 -18.19 -17.91
N ALA A 106 -17.74 -19.15 -17.15
CA ALA A 106 -18.97 -18.97 -16.38
C ALA A 106 -18.78 -17.96 -15.23
N TYR A 107 -17.64 -17.97 -14.53
CA TYR A 107 -17.33 -16.97 -13.51
C TYR A 107 -17.29 -15.56 -14.11
N MET A 108 -16.57 -15.38 -15.22
CA MET A 108 -16.46 -14.10 -15.90
C MET A 108 -17.81 -13.65 -16.50
N ALA A 109 -18.62 -14.56 -17.03
CA ALA A 109 -19.99 -14.27 -17.46
C ALA A 109 -20.86 -13.76 -16.30
N SER A 110 -20.73 -14.34 -15.10
CA SER A 110 -21.44 -13.87 -13.91
C SER A 110 -20.99 -12.46 -13.48
N CYS A 111 -19.70 -12.16 -13.62
CA CYS A 111 -19.16 -10.82 -13.36
C CYS A 111 -19.64 -9.82 -14.42
N PHE A 112 -19.70 -10.23 -15.68
CA PHE A 112 -20.23 -9.43 -16.78
C PHE A 112 -21.70 -9.09 -16.57
N GLU A 113 -22.51 -10.06 -16.13
CA GLU A 113 -23.92 -9.82 -15.84
C GLU A 113 -24.10 -8.82 -14.69
N LYS A 114 -23.25 -8.87 -13.66
CA LYS A 114 -23.25 -7.84 -12.61
C LYS A 114 -22.90 -6.44 -13.14
N VAL A 115 -22.05 -6.34 -14.16
CA VAL A 115 -21.78 -5.06 -14.84
C VAL A 115 -23.02 -4.60 -15.59
N ARG A 116 -23.70 -5.50 -16.32
CA ARG A 116 -24.93 -5.19 -17.04
C ARG A 116 -26.05 -4.70 -16.12
N LEU A 117 -26.15 -5.28 -14.92
CA LEU A 117 -27.08 -4.87 -13.87
C LEU A 117 -26.65 -3.60 -13.09
N GLY A 118 -25.49 -3.01 -13.40
CA GLY A 118 -24.96 -1.83 -12.70
C GLY A 118 -24.45 -2.09 -11.28
N LEU A 119 -24.36 -3.36 -10.86
CA LEU A 119 -23.83 -3.78 -9.55
C LEU A 119 -22.31 -3.80 -9.52
N LEU A 120 -21.66 -3.86 -10.69
CA LEU A 120 -20.22 -3.89 -10.83
C LEU A 120 -19.75 -2.86 -11.86
N LYS A 121 -18.67 -2.16 -11.52
CA LYS A 121 -17.97 -1.23 -12.41
C LYS A 121 -17.24 -1.98 -13.54
N ALA A 122 -17.30 -1.46 -14.77
CA ALA A 122 -16.59 -2.02 -15.93
C ALA A 122 -15.07 -2.06 -15.72
N SER A 123 -14.51 -1.00 -15.11
CA SER A 123 -13.12 -0.95 -14.66
C SER A 123 -12.75 -2.09 -13.71
N THR A 124 -13.64 -2.44 -12.80
CA THR A 124 -13.43 -3.53 -11.84
C THR A 124 -13.47 -4.88 -12.55
N TYR A 125 -14.41 -5.08 -13.47
CA TYR A 125 -14.44 -6.27 -14.33
C TYR A 125 -13.14 -6.46 -15.12
N THR A 126 -12.63 -5.41 -15.76
CA THR A 126 -11.38 -5.47 -16.53
C THR A 126 -10.18 -5.77 -15.66
N LEU A 127 -10.14 -5.25 -14.43
CA LEU A 127 -9.13 -5.60 -13.44
C LEU A 127 -9.25 -7.07 -13.01
N THR A 128 -10.46 -7.56 -12.72
CA THR A 128 -10.71 -8.96 -12.37
C THR A 128 -10.28 -9.90 -13.49
N LEU A 129 -10.64 -9.61 -14.75
CA LEU A 129 -10.20 -10.38 -15.91
C LEU A 129 -8.66 -10.44 -15.97
N SER A 130 -8.00 -9.29 -15.87
CA SER A 130 -6.52 -9.22 -15.90
C SER A 130 -5.87 -10.01 -14.77
N MET A 131 -6.46 -9.98 -13.56
CA MET A 131 -5.96 -10.73 -12.40
C MET A 131 -6.17 -12.23 -12.57
N ILE A 132 -7.36 -12.67 -12.99
CA ILE A 132 -7.65 -14.10 -13.22
C ILE A 132 -6.77 -14.62 -14.36
N SER A 133 -6.62 -13.91 -15.48
CA SER A 133 -5.72 -14.33 -16.56
C SER A 133 -4.29 -14.50 -16.09
N ARG A 134 -3.75 -13.54 -15.32
CA ARG A 134 -2.40 -13.65 -14.75
C ARG A 134 -2.28 -14.79 -13.76
N LEU A 135 -3.32 -15.02 -12.95
CA LEU A 135 -3.31 -16.08 -11.95
C LEU A 135 -3.23 -17.45 -12.62
N PHE A 136 -4.10 -17.69 -13.60
CA PHE A 136 -4.16 -18.96 -14.32
C PHE A 136 -2.95 -19.20 -15.21
N GLN A 137 -2.40 -18.16 -15.84
CA GLN A 137 -1.20 -18.29 -16.67
C GLN A 137 0.07 -18.44 -15.83
N ASN A 138 0.27 -17.64 -14.78
CA ASN A 138 1.56 -17.58 -14.08
C ASN A 138 1.68 -18.55 -12.90
N TYR A 139 0.56 -18.99 -12.30
CA TYR A 139 0.60 -19.89 -11.14
C TYR A 139 0.20 -21.32 -11.50
N PHE A 140 -0.64 -21.49 -12.53
CA PHE A 140 -1.15 -22.80 -12.93
C PHE A 140 -0.73 -23.23 -14.34
N ASP A 141 0.06 -22.40 -15.04
CA ASP A 141 0.59 -22.69 -16.38
C ASP A 141 -0.51 -23.01 -17.43
N TYR A 142 -1.73 -22.46 -17.25
CA TYR A 142 -2.83 -22.65 -18.19
C TYR A 142 -2.66 -21.79 -19.46
N PRO A 143 -3.17 -22.27 -20.61
CA PRO A 143 -2.93 -21.61 -21.87
C PRO A 143 -3.75 -20.32 -22.03
N SER A 144 -3.18 -19.34 -22.72
CA SER A 144 -3.81 -18.03 -22.93
C SER A 144 -5.11 -18.10 -23.73
N HIS A 145 -5.31 -19.13 -24.56
CA HIS A 145 -6.49 -19.25 -25.42
C HIS A 145 -7.80 -19.48 -24.63
N TRP A 146 -7.73 -19.93 -23.37
CA TRP A 146 -8.89 -20.07 -22.49
C TRP A 146 -9.62 -18.75 -22.23
N PHE A 147 -8.97 -17.62 -22.48
CA PHE A 147 -9.52 -16.28 -22.23
C PHE A 147 -10.07 -15.60 -23.50
N LEU A 148 -9.94 -16.21 -24.68
CA LEU A 148 -10.34 -15.59 -25.96
C LEU A 148 -11.85 -15.36 -26.07
N ASN A 149 -12.64 -16.25 -25.48
CA ASN A 149 -14.11 -16.17 -25.51
C ASN A 149 -14.68 -15.19 -24.49
N ILE A 150 -13.84 -14.62 -23.61
CA ILE A 150 -14.29 -13.78 -22.50
C ILE A 150 -14.39 -12.33 -22.99
N PRO A 151 -15.56 -11.68 -22.90
CA PRO A 151 -15.73 -10.30 -23.36
C PRO A 151 -14.77 -9.35 -22.64
N THR A 152 -14.12 -8.47 -23.40
CA THR A 152 -13.31 -7.39 -22.83
C THR A 152 -14.12 -6.12 -22.73
N MET A 153 -13.94 -5.38 -21.62
CA MET A 153 -14.62 -4.11 -21.38
C MET A 153 -13.61 -2.97 -21.28
N GLY A 154 -14.02 -1.80 -21.79
CA GLY A 154 -13.27 -0.56 -21.60
C GLY A 154 -13.40 0.00 -20.18
N ARG A 155 -12.52 0.94 -19.82
CA ARG A 155 -12.50 1.61 -18.51
C ARG A 155 -13.27 2.94 -18.51
N LYS A 156 -14.43 2.96 -19.16
CA LYS A 156 -15.20 4.21 -19.39
C LYS A 156 -15.77 4.83 -18.11
N ASP A 157 -15.88 4.03 -17.05
CA ASP A 157 -16.37 4.36 -15.71
C ASP A 157 -15.28 4.82 -14.74
N THR A 158 -14.03 4.95 -15.21
CA THR A 158 -12.93 5.46 -14.39
C THR A 158 -12.84 6.97 -14.53
N GLU A 159 -13.29 7.69 -13.51
CA GLU A 159 -13.09 9.12 -13.40
C GLU A 159 -11.77 9.39 -12.68
N SER A 160 -10.92 10.23 -13.27
CA SER A 160 -9.75 10.74 -12.58
C SER A 160 -10.18 11.83 -11.62
N PHE A 161 -9.53 11.93 -10.47
CA PHE A 161 -9.72 13.09 -9.59
C PHE A 161 -9.34 14.35 -10.36
N GLU A 162 -10.22 15.35 -10.34
CA GLU A 162 -9.94 16.65 -10.93
C GLU A 162 -8.69 17.25 -10.27
N ALA A 163 -7.76 17.70 -11.11
CA ALA A 163 -6.61 18.43 -10.61
C ALA A 163 -7.06 19.78 -10.08
N TYR A 164 -6.42 20.26 -9.02
CA TYR A 164 -6.65 21.62 -8.52
C TYR A 164 -6.47 22.64 -9.64
N SER A 165 -7.42 23.57 -9.77
CA SER A 165 -7.32 24.66 -10.74
C SER A 165 -6.19 25.62 -10.35
N ARG A 166 -5.73 26.46 -11.30
CA ARG A 166 -4.73 27.50 -11.00
C ARG A 166 -5.19 28.46 -9.90
N SER A 167 -6.48 28.78 -9.85
CA SER A 167 -7.08 29.61 -8.80
C SER A 167 -7.05 28.93 -7.44
N ASP A 168 -7.32 27.63 -7.37
CA ASP A 168 -7.29 26.87 -6.13
C ASP A 168 -5.85 26.75 -5.61
N LEU A 169 -4.91 26.43 -6.50
CA LEU A 169 -3.48 26.35 -6.17
C LEU A 169 -2.95 27.69 -5.66
N ARG A 170 -3.40 28.82 -6.22
CA ARG A 170 -3.00 30.16 -5.77
C ARG A 170 -3.44 30.46 -4.34
N GLN A 171 -4.52 29.85 -3.85
CA GLN A 171 -4.99 29.99 -2.48
C GLN A 171 -4.37 28.93 -1.55
N LEU A 172 -4.30 27.69 -2.03
CA LEU A 172 -3.85 26.54 -1.26
C LEU A 172 -2.35 26.60 -0.98
N LEU A 173 -1.52 26.97 -1.95
CA LEU A 173 -0.06 26.95 -1.77
C LEU A 173 0.43 27.96 -0.71
N PRO A 174 -0.01 29.24 -0.70
CA PRO A 174 0.35 30.16 0.37
C PRO A 174 -0.15 29.71 1.74
N PHE A 175 -1.35 29.13 1.79
CA PHE A 175 -1.91 28.57 3.02
C PHE A 175 -1.03 27.44 3.57
N LEU A 176 -0.71 26.44 2.74
CA LEU A 176 0.12 25.31 3.15
C LEU A 176 1.55 25.72 3.51
N ARG A 177 2.15 26.68 2.78
CA ARG A 177 3.46 27.24 3.12
C ARG A 177 3.45 27.93 4.48
N LYS A 178 2.47 28.81 4.72
CA LYS A 178 2.37 29.53 6.00
C LYS A 178 2.08 28.58 7.16
N LEU A 179 1.19 27.60 6.95
CA LEU A 179 0.90 26.55 7.92
C LEU A 179 2.18 25.80 8.27
N PHE A 180 2.90 25.31 7.26
CA PHE A 180 4.15 24.58 7.46
C PHE A 180 5.18 25.43 8.22
N ASN A 181 5.47 26.65 7.77
CA ASN A 181 6.50 27.51 8.37
C ASN A 181 6.20 27.83 9.84
N GLN A 182 4.95 28.18 10.17
CA GLN A 182 4.55 28.52 11.53
C GLN A 182 4.57 27.32 12.49
N THR A 183 4.02 26.17 12.06
CA THR A 183 4.02 24.97 12.91
C THR A 183 5.43 24.43 13.12
N THR A 184 6.27 24.59 12.11
CA THR A 184 7.67 24.19 12.12
C THR A 184 8.49 25.02 13.08
N ALA A 185 8.35 26.35 13.07
CA ALA A 185 9.06 27.22 14.01
C ALA A 185 8.71 26.83 15.48
N GLN A 186 7.43 26.65 15.78
CA GLN A 186 6.97 26.20 17.10
C GLN A 186 7.47 24.79 17.45
N PHE A 187 7.51 23.89 16.46
CA PHE A 187 8.03 22.54 16.67
C PHE A 187 9.52 22.54 17.06
N LEU A 188 10.33 23.37 16.40
CA LEU A 188 11.77 23.47 16.69
C LEU A 188 12.07 24.04 18.07
N GLU A 189 11.21 24.92 18.59
CA GLU A 189 11.37 25.48 19.94
C GLU A 189 11.21 24.43 21.04
N ASN A 190 10.23 23.52 20.93
CA ASN A 190 10.02 22.46 21.91
C ASN A 190 9.46 21.15 21.32
N PRO A 191 10.31 20.34 20.65
CA PRO A 191 9.86 19.14 19.96
C PRO A 191 9.14 18.14 20.87
N GLN A 192 9.67 17.93 22.08
CA GLN A 192 9.19 16.91 23.02
C GLN A 192 7.76 17.19 23.49
N LYS A 193 7.41 18.47 23.70
CA LYS A 193 6.05 18.88 24.07
C LYS A 193 5.02 18.49 23.00
N HIS A 194 5.39 18.60 21.72
CA HIS A 194 4.46 18.33 20.62
C HIS A 194 4.35 16.84 20.30
N ILE A 195 5.43 16.08 20.49
CA ILE A 195 5.48 14.64 20.24
C ILE A 195 4.66 13.88 21.28
N ASN A 196 4.82 14.23 22.55
CA ASN A 196 4.18 13.52 23.66
C ASN A 196 2.71 13.92 23.86
N ALA A 197 2.18 14.81 23.03
CA ALA A 197 0.83 15.31 23.16
C ALA A 197 -0.22 14.37 22.57
N GLY A 198 -1.32 14.19 23.31
CA GLY A 198 -2.47 13.44 22.83
C GLY A 198 -3.13 14.07 21.60
N LYS A 199 -3.84 13.26 20.81
CA LYS A 199 -4.45 13.64 19.52
C LYS A 199 -5.39 14.86 19.60
N CYS A 200 -6.05 15.07 20.74
CA CYS A 200 -7.01 16.15 20.95
C CYS A 200 -6.41 17.37 21.69
N VAL A 201 -5.13 17.33 22.05
CA VAL A 201 -4.47 18.42 22.76
C VAL A 201 -3.97 19.45 21.74
N SER A 202 -4.38 20.70 21.91
CA SER A 202 -3.87 21.81 21.12
C SER A 202 -2.48 22.20 21.62
N THR A 203 -1.45 21.93 20.83
CA THR A 203 -0.07 22.25 21.21
C THR A 203 0.57 23.40 20.44
N MET A 204 0.06 23.71 19.25
CA MET A 204 0.56 24.81 18.39
C MET A 204 -0.58 25.76 18.03
N THR A 205 -0.24 27.00 17.69
CA THR A 205 -1.18 27.99 17.16
C THR A 205 -0.84 28.35 15.71
N PHE A 206 -1.85 28.69 14.91
CA PHE A 206 -1.68 29.06 13.52
C PHE A 206 -2.45 30.34 13.22
N SER A 207 -1.79 31.34 12.66
CA SER A 207 -2.38 32.64 12.35
C SER A 207 -2.63 32.81 10.85
N TRP A 208 -3.88 32.95 10.46
CA TRP A 208 -4.30 33.12 9.07
C TRP A 208 -5.37 34.19 8.93
N LEU A 209 -5.12 35.19 8.07
CA LEU A 209 -6.01 36.34 7.83
C LEU A 209 -6.54 36.95 9.14
N ASP A 210 -5.60 37.34 10.01
CA ASP A 210 -5.85 37.97 11.33
C ASP A 210 -6.67 37.14 12.34
N LYS A 211 -6.83 35.84 12.08
CA LYS A 211 -7.44 34.89 13.01
C LYS A 211 -6.40 33.90 13.53
N GLU A 212 -6.47 33.61 14.82
CA GLU A 212 -5.62 32.62 15.47
C GLU A 212 -6.38 31.31 15.69
N TYR A 213 -5.80 30.21 15.23
CA TYR A 213 -6.37 28.87 15.29
C TYR A 213 -5.50 27.97 16.17
N LYS A 214 -6.14 27.36 17.17
CA LYS A 214 -5.53 26.37 18.05
C LYS A 214 -5.50 25.00 17.34
N LEU A 215 -4.32 24.42 17.14
CA LEU A 215 -4.14 23.21 16.35
C LEU A 215 -3.99 21.96 17.22
N CYS A 216 -4.98 21.06 17.14
CA CYS A 216 -4.85 19.68 17.62
C CYS A 216 -4.17 18.81 16.56
N GLY A 217 -3.28 17.90 16.96
CA GLY A 217 -2.54 17.04 16.01
C GLY A 217 -1.69 17.83 15.02
N ALA A 218 -1.03 18.89 15.52
CA ALA A 218 -0.29 19.85 14.69
C ALA A 218 0.84 19.20 13.88
N ILE A 219 1.52 18.18 14.43
CA ILE A 219 2.57 17.43 13.72
C ILE A 219 2.02 16.74 12.46
N SER A 220 0.87 16.07 12.55
CA SER A 220 0.28 15.42 11.38
C SER A 220 -0.10 16.44 10.31
N LYS A 221 -0.66 17.58 10.70
CA LYS A 221 -1.01 18.67 9.78
C LYS A 221 0.22 19.28 9.12
N MET A 222 1.27 19.54 9.91
CA MET A 222 2.57 19.99 9.44
C MET A 222 3.14 19.01 8.40
N MET A 223 3.16 17.71 8.72
CA MET A 223 3.68 16.69 7.81
C MET A 223 2.84 16.52 6.54
N CYS A 224 1.51 16.60 6.62
CA CYS A 224 0.64 16.59 5.44
C CYS A 224 0.91 17.80 4.53
N ALA A 225 1.01 19.01 5.10
CA ALA A 225 1.32 20.21 4.33
C ALA A 225 2.68 20.08 3.63
N ALA A 226 3.67 19.57 4.36
CA ALA A 226 5.00 19.35 3.83
C ALA A 226 5.05 18.31 2.70
N THR A 227 4.37 17.19 2.88
CA THR A 227 4.26 16.11 1.87
C THR A 227 3.59 16.61 0.60
N TYR A 228 2.51 17.39 0.74
CA TYR A 228 1.83 18.00 -0.39
C TYR A 228 2.74 18.98 -1.14
N LEU A 229 3.40 19.90 -0.42
CA LEU A 229 4.30 20.88 -1.02
C LEU A 229 5.46 20.19 -1.75
N MET A 230 6.06 19.15 -1.16
CA MET A 230 7.10 18.37 -1.83
C MET A 230 6.57 17.69 -3.09
N SER A 231 5.40 17.04 -3.04
CA SER A 231 4.81 16.41 -4.22
C SER A 231 4.53 17.43 -5.33
N TYR A 232 4.06 18.62 -4.98
CA TYR A 232 3.79 19.71 -5.92
C TYR A 232 5.06 20.22 -6.61
N TYR A 233 6.13 20.56 -5.86
CA TYR A 233 7.35 21.12 -6.47
C TYR A 233 8.20 20.09 -7.19
N THR A 234 8.17 18.83 -6.75
CA THR A 234 9.05 17.77 -7.29
C THR A 234 8.33 16.86 -8.28
N TYR A 235 7.02 17.01 -8.47
CA TYR A 235 6.16 16.12 -9.25
C TYR A 235 6.32 14.64 -8.86
N SER A 236 6.74 14.37 -7.62
CA SER A 236 7.02 13.03 -7.12
C SER A 236 5.77 12.40 -6.51
N ASN A 237 5.63 11.09 -6.73
CA ASN A 237 4.56 10.31 -6.12
C ASN A 237 4.81 10.08 -4.63
N ALA A 238 3.75 9.89 -3.86
CA ALA A 238 3.81 9.65 -2.42
C ALA A 238 4.75 8.48 -2.05
N SER A 239 4.79 7.41 -2.83
CA SER A 239 5.68 6.26 -2.58
C SER A 239 7.17 6.62 -2.65
N VAL A 240 7.55 7.55 -3.52
CA VAL A 240 8.94 8.06 -3.61
C VAL A 240 9.21 8.99 -2.43
N ILE A 241 8.25 9.86 -2.12
CA ILE A 241 8.35 10.83 -1.02
C ILE A 241 8.49 10.14 0.35
N PHE A 242 7.80 9.04 0.57
CA PHE A 242 7.90 8.29 1.83
C PHE A 242 9.18 7.45 1.95
N GLN A 243 9.90 7.24 0.85
CA GLN A 243 11.20 6.56 0.84
C GLN A 243 12.38 7.53 0.96
N LEU A 244 12.11 8.84 1.02
CA LEU A 244 13.14 9.85 1.18
C LEU A 244 13.84 9.65 2.53
N LYS A 245 15.16 9.48 2.48
CA LYS A 245 16.02 9.43 3.67
C LYS A 245 16.73 10.77 3.82
N ARG A 246 17.14 11.11 5.03
CA ARG A 246 17.95 12.31 5.27
C ARG A 246 19.21 12.26 4.37
N PRO A 247 19.44 13.28 3.54
CA PRO A 247 20.63 13.32 2.69
C PRO A 247 21.89 13.42 3.57
N LYS A 248 22.85 12.52 3.34
CA LYS A 248 24.13 12.49 4.09
C LYS A 248 25.19 13.42 3.51
N ASN A 249 25.03 13.85 2.26
CA ASN A 249 26.04 14.61 1.53
C ASN A 249 25.58 16.04 1.26
N VAL A 250 26.46 16.98 1.57
CA VAL A 250 26.43 18.39 1.17
C VAL A 250 27.33 18.53 -0.06
N SER A 251 26.92 19.31 -1.05
CA SER A 251 27.57 19.40 -2.36
C SER A 251 28.96 20.03 -2.38
N ILE A 252 29.52 19.98 -3.60
CA ILE A 252 30.91 20.06 -4.03
C ILE A 252 31.23 21.49 -4.56
N SER A 253 30.59 22.52 -4.00
CA SER A 253 30.73 23.90 -4.48
C SER A 253 30.99 24.85 -3.31
N VAL A 254 32.08 25.61 -3.38
CA VAL A 254 32.43 26.65 -2.40
C VAL A 254 31.35 27.74 -2.45
N GLY A 255 30.39 27.69 -1.51
CA GLY A 255 29.41 28.76 -1.30
C GLY A 255 27.94 28.31 -1.17
N GLU A 256 27.56 27.13 -1.66
CA GLU A 256 26.16 26.67 -1.64
C GLU A 256 26.05 25.21 -1.19
N GLN A 257 25.23 24.96 -0.16
CA GLN A 257 24.94 23.61 0.32
C GLN A 257 23.82 23.00 -0.52
N TRP A 258 24.14 22.12 -1.47
CA TRP A 258 23.15 21.31 -2.16
C TRP A 258 23.10 19.90 -1.58
N TYR A 259 21.90 19.40 -1.35
CA TYR A 259 21.64 18.02 -0.97
C TYR A 259 21.16 17.26 -2.19
N GLN A 260 21.88 16.20 -2.56
CA GLN A 260 21.48 15.32 -3.65
C GLN A 260 21.03 13.97 -3.09
N MET A 261 19.88 13.49 -3.56
CA MET A 261 19.40 12.16 -3.23
C MET A 261 18.98 11.38 -4.48
N PRO A 262 19.57 10.21 -4.74
CA PRO A 262 19.14 9.35 -5.83
C PRO A 262 17.83 8.62 -5.44
N ALA A 263 16.79 8.79 -6.25
CA ALA A 263 15.57 8.01 -6.21
C ALA A 263 15.52 7.06 -7.40
N PHE A 264 15.40 5.75 -7.15
CA PHE A 264 15.27 4.76 -8.22
C PHE A 264 13.82 4.67 -8.71
N LYS A 265 13.58 5.08 -9.95
CA LYS A 265 12.26 4.99 -10.56
C LYS A 265 12.13 3.66 -11.32
N ARG A 266 11.53 2.66 -10.65
CA ARG A 266 11.37 1.28 -11.17
C ARG A 266 10.75 1.22 -12.57
N ARG A 267 9.70 2.02 -12.84
CA ARG A 267 8.97 2.02 -14.13
C ARG A 267 9.75 2.53 -15.34
N SER A 268 10.81 3.29 -15.13
CA SER A 268 11.67 3.82 -16.20
C SER A 268 13.08 3.26 -16.14
N PHE A 269 13.33 2.34 -15.19
CA PHE A 269 14.64 1.75 -14.91
C PHE A 269 15.78 2.79 -14.86
N LYS A 270 15.48 3.97 -14.28
CA LYS A 270 16.40 5.12 -14.20
C LYS A 270 16.50 5.61 -12.76
N ARG A 271 17.70 6.04 -12.38
CA ARG A 271 17.94 6.82 -11.16
C ARG A 271 17.64 8.29 -11.49
N VAL A 272 16.73 8.88 -10.73
CA VAL A 272 16.44 10.32 -10.78
C VAL A 272 17.14 10.94 -9.58
N HIS A 273 17.90 12.01 -9.78
CA HIS A 273 18.51 12.74 -8.68
C HIS A 273 17.54 13.85 -8.25
N LEU A 274 17.19 13.83 -6.96
CA LEU A 274 16.45 14.89 -6.30
C LEU A 274 17.48 15.84 -5.69
N GLU A 275 17.57 17.05 -6.25
CA GLU A 275 18.51 18.07 -5.81
C GLU A 275 17.76 19.14 -5.01
N MET A 276 18.23 19.40 -3.80
CA MET A 276 17.66 20.35 -2.86
C MET A 276 18.75 21.37 -2.49
N GLY A 277 18.64 22.60 -2.98
CA GLY A 277 19.56 23.67 -2.66
C GLY A 277 19.25 24.34 -1.31
N GLY A 278 20.27 24.63 -0.53
CA GLY A 278 20.21 25.50 0.64
C GLY A 278 20.20 26.95 0.18
N HIS A 279 19.02 27.55 0.06
CA HIS A 279 18.92 29.00 -0.10
C HIS A 279 19.04 29.67 1.27
N ASN A 280 20.02 30.58 1.42
CA ASN A 280 20.23 31.43 2.60
C ASN A 280 19.10 32.45 2.84
N ASN A 281 18.03 32.44 2.03
CA ASN A 281 16.82 33.19 2.29
C ASN A 281 15.90 32.36 3.16
N LEU A 282 15.59 32.88 4.35
CA LEU A 282 14.62 32.37 5.33
C LEU A 282 13.19 32.11 4.77
N ASP A 283 12.96 32.31 3.47
CA ASP A 283 11.68 32.05 2.79
C ASP A 283 11.50 30.63 2.23
N CYS A 284 12.50 29.75 2.35
CA CYS A 284 12.38 28.34 1.90
C CYS A 284 12.96 27.30 2.88
N SER A 285 12.89 27.48 4.20
CA SER A 285 13.34 26.47 5.18
C SER A 285 12.36 25.29 5.39
N GLY A 286 11.61 24.94 4.34
CA GLY A 286 10.71 23.78 4.33
C GLY A 286 11.43 22.44 4.52
N GLN A 287 12.60 22.32 3.89
CA GLN A 287 13.20 21.03 3.56
C GLN A 287 14.14 20.49 4.65
N LEU A 288 14.85 21.38 5.35
CA LEU A 288 15.73 20.99 6.46
C LEU A 288 14.91 20.54 7.69
N ILE A 289 13.77 21.18 7.92
CA ILE A 289 12.91 20.91 9.08
C ILE A 289 12.09 19.63 8.82
N LEU A 290 11.68 19.40 7.58
CA LEU A 290 11.13 18.13 7.11
C LEU A 290 12.06 16.94 7.37
N ALA A 291 13.37 17.10 7.16
CA ALA A 291 14.35 16.05 7.43
C ALA A 291 14.47 15.75 8.93
N THR A 292 14.41 16.77 9.79
CA THR A 292 14.43 16.61 11.25
C THR A 292 13.15 15.94 11.78
N ILE A 293 11.98 16.25 11.20
CA ILE A 293 10.70 15.65 11.62
C ILE A 293 10.58 14.18 11.17
N LEU A 294 11.18 13.81 10.03
CA LEU A 294 11.22 12.43 9.56
C LEU A 294 12.13 11.54 10.43
N GLU A 295 13.24 12.07 10.98
CA GLU A 295 14.04 11.37 12.00
C GLU A 295 13.24 11.11 13.29
N PHE A 296 12.42 12.07 13.72
CA PHE A 296 11.64 11.92 14.96
C PHE A 296 10.46 10.95 14.86
N ASN A 297 9.87 10.75 13.67
CA ASN A 297 8.83 9.73 13.47
C ASN A 297 9.40 8.32 13.29
N GLN A 298 10.66 8.17 12.87
CA GLN A 298 11.32 6.86 12.84
C GLN A 298 11.80 6.45 14.24
N ASN A 299 12.32 7.39 15.04
CA ASN A 299 12.78 7.09 16.39
C ASN A 299 11.65 6.83 17.40
N ASN A 300 10.41 7.27 17.13
CA ASN A 300 9.25 6.94 17.98
C ASN A 300 8.45 5.70 17.52
N ARG A 301 8.98 4.92 16.56
CA ARG A 301 8.44 3.60 16.20
C ARG A 301 9.40 2.44 16.46
N SER A 302 10.52 2.70 17.16
CA SER A 302 11.53 1.68 17.48
C SER A 302 11.70 1.37 18.97
N ASP A 303 10.95 1.99 19.89
CA ASP A 303 11.03 1.68 21.33
C ASP A 303 9.96 0.67 21.79
N SER A 304 9.82 -0.43 21.05
CA SER A 304 9.10 -1.60 21.57
C SER A 304 9.76 -2.94 21.24
N LEU A 305 11.02 -2.98 20.81
CA LEU A 305 11.79 -4.22 20.75
C LEU A 305 13.25 -3.91 21.09
N GLY A 306 13.61 -4.15 22.35
CA GLY A 306 14.99 -4.04 22.81
C GLY A 306 15.88 -5.02 22.07
N VAL A 307 16.74 -4.51 21.18
CA VAL A 307 17.94 -5.20 20.69
C VAL A 307 19.01 -4.15 20.45
N SER A 308 20.08 -4.21 21.24
CA SER A 308 21.30 -3.41 21.07
C SER A 308 22.03 -3.83 19.77
N PRO A 309 22.54 -2.89 18.95
CA PRO A 309 23.37 -3.25 17.81
C PRO A 309 24.77 -3.71 18.26
N PRO A 310 25.39 -4.70 17.60
CA PRO A 310 26.76 -5.07 17.90
C PRO A 310 27.71 -3.97 17.44
N LEU A 311 28.64 -3.63 18.31
CA LEU A 311 29.83 -2.86 17.99
C LEU A 311 30.66 -3.67 16.99
N TYR A 312 30.83 -3.16 15.78
CA TYR A 312 32.10 -3.01 15.05
C TYR A 312 31.87 -2.12 13.82
#